data_AF-A0A8S1FD99-F1
#
_entry.id   AF-A0A8S1FD99-F1
#
_cell.length_a   1.000
_cell.length_b   1.000
_cell.length_c   1.000
_cell.angle_alpha   90.00
_cell.angle_beta   90.00
_cell.angle_gamma   90.00
#
_symmetry.space_group_name_H-M   'P 1'
#
loop_
_entity.id
_entity.type
_entity.pdbx_description
1 polymer ?
#
loop_
_entity_poly.entity_id
_entity_poly.type
_entity_poly.pdbx_seq_one_letter_code
_entity_poly.pdbx_strand_id
1 'polypeptide(L)'
;MSIADDTDIKLKARFDGQVVVLYARPPLILSDFFSLLRNACKQPSNQAITVKWVDEDGDPISVDTQMELDEAVRCMHVCQDAELNVHVFLGKPELPGLLCQGEDRSVYRRGARRWKKIYLYNGHRFQAKRLNRRIQCFICHDYIWGIGRQGFRCVDCRLCVHKKCHRHVQTHCGQTPVGPTIPQMSSETRVSQSGTDRSGSYGRNGVENGAFNELEIETPSSRESMQQHANGNESISKWAVSLKDFRLLTVIGRGSYAKVVQAEHLVTKQIYAIKIIKKEMFNEDEDIDWVQTEKSVFEAASNYPFLVGLHSCFQTESRLFFVIEFVPGGDLMFHMQQQRKLPEDHARFYSGEIILALHFLHSRGIIYRDLKLDNVLIDAEGHIKLTDYGMCKENVNPGDLTSTFCGTPNYIAPEILRGEDYGFSVDWWALGVLMFEMMAGRSPFDIVGMPNAEENTEDYLFQIILEKQIRIPRSLSVKAASVLKGFLNKDPTERLGCKFDISEGLRDMKEHPFFKGHIDWEQLEQKAIAPPYHPSVESDRDLKHFDHQFTDEPPQLTPDNPQVIARIDQSEFDGFEYVNPLQMSREDSV
;
A
#
# COMPACT_ATOMS: atom_id res chain seq x y z
N MET A 1 25.53 36.89 22.12
CA MET A 1 25.64 35.43 22.33
C MET A 1 24.72 34.77 21.33
N SER A 2 25.28 34.15 20.29
CA SER A 2 24.50 33.45 19.26
C SER A 2 23.92 32.17 19.86
N ILE A 3 22.62 31.96 19.69
CA ILE A 3 21.98 30.66 19.89
C ILE A 3 22.33 29.88 18.61
N ALA A 4 23.31 28.99 18.70
CA ALA A 4 23.56 28.01 17.65
C ALA A 4 22.44 26.97 17.70
N ASP A 5 21.86 26.64 16.55
CA ASP A 5 20.89 25.56 16.36
C ASP A 5 21.46 24.23 16.85
N ASP A 6 21.06 23.81 18.05
CA ASP A 6 21.48 22.55 18.68
C ASP A 6 20.33 21.54 18.54
N THR A 7 20.16 21.00 17.32
CA THR A 7 19.13 19.99 17.03
C THR A 7 19.74 18.60 17.05
N ASP A 8 19.21 17.71 17.90
CA ASP A 8 19.60 16.29 17.93
C ASP A 8 19.44 15.67 16.52
N ILE A 9 20.42 14.89 16.06
CA ILE A 9 20.29 14.06 14.86
C ILE A 9 19.31 12.93 15.17
N LYS A 10 18.23 12.83 14.37
CA LYS A 10 17.31 11.71 14.42
C LYS A 10 17.93 10.53 13.68
N LEU A 11 18.08 9.42 14.38
CA LEU A 11 18.60 8.16 13.85
C LEU A 11 17.46 7.15 13.71
N LYS A 12 17.47 6.39 12.62
CA LYS A 12 16.52 5.31 12.38
C LYS A 12 17.29 4.03 12.08
N ALA A 13 17.43 3.21 13.11
CA ALA A 13 18.12 1.93 13.05
C ALA A 13 17.13 0.82 12.71
N ARG A 14 17.43 0.05 11.67
CA ARG A 14 16.71 -1.19 11.33
C ARG A 14 17.49 -2.38 11.87
N PHE A 15 16.84 -3.19 12.69
CA PHE A 15 17.43 -4.37 13.30
C PHE A 15 16.34 -5.42 13.54
N ASP A 16 16.57 -6.65 13.08
CA ASP A 16 15.75 -7.83 13.40
C ASP A 16 14.23 -7.61 13.31
N GLY A 17 13.72 -7.27 12.13
CA GLY A 17 12.27 -7.09 11.96
C GLY A 17 11.71 -5.78 12.55
N GLN A 18 12.55 -4.92 13.14
CA GLN A 18 12.10 -3.71 13.85
C GLN A 18 12.79 -2.43 13.37
N VAL A 19 12.07 -1.32 13.50
CA VAL A 19 12.63 0.03 13.31
C VAL A 19 12.71 0.70 14.67
N VAL A 20 13.94 1.01 15.09
CA VAL A 20 14.22 1.72 16.33
C VAL A 20 14.58 3.16 16.00
N VAL A 21 13.79 4.09 16.51
CA VAL A 21 14.01 5.54 16.35
C VAL A 21 14.63 6.08 17.62
N LEU A 22 15.76 6.78 17.48
CA LEU A 22 16.54 7.34 18.56
C LEU A 22 17.13 8.70 18.15
N TYR A 23 17.67 9.44 19.12
CA TYR A 23 18.19 10.79 18.92
C TYR A 23 19.59 10.87 19.49
N ALA A 24 20.53 11.44 18.74
CA ALA A 24 21.92 11.57 19.13
C ALA A 24 22.41 13.01 18.90
N ARG A 25 23.18 13.54 19.86
CA ARG A 25 23.73 14.90 19.74
C ARG A 25 24.99 14.88 18.87
N PRO A 26 25.10 15.78 17.88
CA PRO A 26 26.37 16.00 17.19
C PRO A 26 27.44 16.56 18.15
N PRO A 27 28.74 16.33 17.87
CA PRO A 27 29.26 15.44 16.84
C PRO A 27 29.08 13.96 17.22
N LEU A 28 28.77 13.10 16.25
CA LEU A 28 28.66 11.66 16.48
C LEU A 28 30.05 11.03 16.53
N ILE A 29 30.47 10.58 17.70
CA ILE A 29 31.71 9.82 17.87
C ILE A 29 31.42 8.34 17.58
N LEU A 30 32.24 7.69 16.74
CA LEU A 30 32.03 6.31 16.28
C LEU A 30 31.81 5.32 17.42
N SER A 31 32.61 5.39 18.50
CA SER A 31 32.46 4.51 19.67
C SER A 31 31.11 4.67 20.36
N ASP A 32 30.64 5.91 20.46
CA ASP A 32 29.40 6.25 21.15
C ASP A 32 28.19 5.92 20.28
N PHE A 33 28.31 6.14 18.97
CA PHE A 33 27.34 5.74 17.96
C PHE A 33 27.10 4.23 17.97
N PHE A 34 28.16 3.42 17.94
CA PHE A 34 28.04 1.96 18.05
C PHE A 34 27.49 1.51 19.40
N SER A 35 27.90 2.15 20.49
CA SER A 35 27.38 1.84 21.83
C SER A 35 25.88 2.14 21.94
N LEU A 36 25.45 3.27 21.36
CA LEU A 36 24.07 3.68 21.27
C LEU A 36 23.22 2.69 20.47
N LEU A 37 23.72 2.24 19.30
CA LEU A 37 23.03 1.24 18.47
C LEU A 37 22.95 -0.14 19.15
N ARG A 38 24.01 -0.60 19.83
CA ARG A 38 23.96 -1.85 20.61
C ARG A 38 22.89 -1.78 21.69
N ASN A 39 22.88 -0.70 22.47
CA ASN A 39 21.88 -0.48 23.50
C ASN A 39 20.46 -0.45 22.92
N ALA A 40 20.27 0.24 21.79
CA ALA A 40 18.99 0.33 21.10
C ALA A 40 18.49 -1.03 20.59
N CYS A 41 19.40 -1.87 20.11
CA CYS A 41 19.13 -3.23 19.63
C CYS A 41 19.15 -4.28 20.75
N LYS A 42 19.25 -3.87 22.02
CA LYS A 42 19.35 -4.74 23.21
C LYS A 42 20.48 -5.77 23.14
N GLN A 43 21.60 -5.40 22.53
CA GLN A 43 22.77 -6.25 22.43
C GLN A 43 23.77 -5.99 23.57
N PRO A 44 24.48 -7.02 24.05
CA PRO A 44 25.59 -6.86 24.99
C PRO A 44 26.63 -5.86 24.50
N SER A 45 27.32 -5.17 25.41
CA SER A 45 28.33 -4.16 25.05
C SER A 45 29.50 -4.71 24.22
N ASN A 46 29.81 -6.00 24.40
CA ASN A 46 30.84 -6.74 23.66
C ASN A 46 30.32 -7.42 22.38
N GLN A 47 29.02 -7.32 22.06
CA GLN A 47 28.46 -7.90 20.85
C GLN A 47 29.01 -7.19 19.63
N ALA A 48 29.67 -7.93 18.74
CA ALA A 48 30.05 -7.42 17.44
C ALA A 48 28.79 -7.10 16.63
N ILE A 49 28.76 -5.92 16.03
CA ILE A 49 27.72 -5.47 15.11
C ILE A 49 28.38 -4.85 13.88
N THR A 50 27.71 -4.96 12.74
CA THR A 50 28.02 -4.20 11.52
C THR A 50 26.90 -3.19 11.29
N VAL A 51 27.27 -1.97 10.93
CA VAL A 51 26.32 -0.89 10.67
C VAL A 51 26.51 -0.45 9.23
N LYS A 52 25.41 -0.38 8.47
CA LYS A 52 25.42 0.11 7.09
C LYS A 52 24.40 1.23 6.91
N TRP A 53 24.74 2.26 6.14
CA TRP A 53 23.82 3.26 5.63
C TRP A 53 23.62 3.05 4.12
N VAL A 54 22.64 3.71 3.52
CA VAL A 54 22.36 3.58 2.08
C VAL A 54 22.65 4.93 1.43
N ASP A 55 23.45 4.93 0.38
CA ASP A 55 23.81 6.14 -0.36
C ASP A 55 22.70 6.58 -1.35
N GLU A 56 23.01 7.62 -2.14
CA GLU A 56 22.09 8.23 -3.12
C GLU A 56 21.71 7.27 -4.25
N ASP A 57 22.59 6.33 -4.59
CA ASP A 57 22.40 5.33 -5.65
C ASP A 57 21.66 4.07 -5.15
N GLY A 58 21.40 3.99 -3.84
CA GLY A 58 20.68 2.89 -3.21
C GLY A 58 21.59 1.74 -2.77
N ASP A 59 22.91 1.95 -2.74
CA ASP A 59 23.89 0.95 -2.36
C ASP A 59 24.20 0.99 -0.84
N PRO A 60 24.32 -0.17 -0.18
CA PRO A 60 24.61 -0.22 1.25
C PRO A 60 26.11 -0.03 1.54
N ILE A 61 26.45 1.04 2.24
CA ILE A 61 27.80 1.42 2.62
C ILE A 61 28.03 1.12 4.11
N SER A 62 29.09 0.38 4.44
CA SER A 62 29.47 0.10 5.83
C SER A 62 30.02 1.35 6.54
N VAL A 63 29.75 1.46 7.83
CA VAL A 63 30.32 2.48 8.71
C VAL A 63 31.33 1.80 9.63
N ASP A 64 32.59 1.74 9.22
CA ASP A 64 33.67 1.06 9.96
C ASP A 64 34.65 2.07 10.59
N THR A 65 34.67 3.31 10.10
CA THR A 65 35.57 4.38 10.51
C THR A 65 34.82 5.67 10.85
N GLN A 66 35.48 6.58 11.59
CA GLN A 66 34.91 7.90 11.91
C GLN A 66 34.64 8.71 10.63
N MET A 67 35.51 8.58 9.63
CA MET A 67 35.38 9.28 8.35
C MET A 67 34.11 8.85 7.59
N GLU A 68 33.78 7.56 7.59
CA GLU A 68 32.56 7.04 6.96
C GLU A 68 31.30 7.47 7.72
N LEU A 69 31.36 7.57 9.06
CA LEU A 69 30.27 8.09 9.86
C LEU A 69 30.05 9.59 9.59
N ASP A 70 31.13 10.36 9.55
CA ASP A 70 31.08 11.80 9.24
C ASP A 70 30.53 12.02 7.83
N GLU A 71 30.90 11.18 6.86
CA GLU A 71 30.39 11.24 5.49
C GLU A 71 28.90 10.88 5.42
N ALA A 72 28.45 9.84 6.10
CA ALA A 72 27.03 9.49 6.17
C ALA A 72 26.19 10.65 6.74
N VAL A 73 26.70 11.32 7.78
CA VAL A 73 26.06 12.51 8.35
C VAL A 73 26.12 13.69 7.37
N ARG A 74 27.23 13.90 6.66
CA ARG A 74 27.35 14.95 5.64
C ARG A 74 26.34 14.74 4.50
N CYS A 75 26.24 13.52 3.98
CA CYS A 75 25.30 13.17 2.91
C CYS A 75 23.85 13.36 3.35
N MET A 76 23.48 12.98 4.57
CA MET A 76 22.16 13.27 5.14
C MET A 76 21.84 14.77 5.09
N HIS A 77 22.77 15.64 5.49
CA HIS A 77 22.56 17.09 5.45
C HIS A 77 22.50 17.65 4.02
N VAL A 78 23.33 17.14 3.10
CA VAL A 78 23.36 17.59 1.70
C VAL A 78 22.09 17.19 0.95
N CYS A 79 21.61 15.97 1.18
CA CYS A 79 20.34 15.47 0.66
C CYS A 79 19.11 16.09 1.35
N GLN A 80 19.31 16.91 2.38
CA GLN A 80 18.25 17.46 3.23
C GLN A 80 17.36 16.37 3.87
N ASP A 81 17.95 15.20 4.16
CA ASP A 81 17.27 14.11 4.83
C ASP A 81 17.01 14.49 6.30
N ALA A 82 15.76 14.33 6.75
CA ALA A 82 15.36 14.64 8.13
C ALA A 82 15.87 13.61 9.17
N GLU A 83 16.44 12.48 8.74
CA GLU A 83 16.91 11.41 9.61
C GLU A 83 18.03 10.57 8.97
N LEU A 84 19.02 10.16 9.76
CA LEU A 84 20.05 9.22 9.32
C LEU A 84 19.50 7.80 9.40
N ASN A 85 19.41 7.14 8.26
CA ASN A 85 18.92 5.77 8.13
C ASN A 85 20.08 4.78 8.18
N VAL A 86 20.05 3.86 9.16
CA VAL A 86 21.06 2.80 9.27
C VAL A 86 20.44 1.43 9.47
N HIS A 87 21.18 0.41 9.08
CA HIS A 87 20.88 -1.00 9.23
C HIS A 87 21.93 -1.62 10.12
N VAL A 88 21.49 -2.36 11.13
CA VAL A 88 22.37 -3.01 12.10
C VAL A 88 22.27 -4.51 11.91
N PHE A 89 23.42 -5.17 11.83
CA PHE A 89 23.54 -6.62 11.70
C PHE A 89 24.41 -7.17 12.83
N LEU A 90 24.15 -8.40 13.25
CA LEU A 90 24.97 -9.07 14.24
C LEU A 90 26.23 -9.63 13.61
N GLY A 91 27.34 -9.53 14.34
CA GLY A 91 28.65 -10.03 13.91
C GLY A 91 29.39 -9.05 13.01
N LYS A 92 30.36 -9.59 12.28
CA LYS A 92 31.06 -8.95 11.16
C LYS A 92 30.93 -9.86 9.95
N PRO A 93 30.95 -9.33 8.71
CA PRO A 93 30.99 -10.20 7.54
C PRO A 93 32.26 -11.07 7.58
N GLU A 94 32.18 -12.29 7.05
CA GLU A 94 33.31 -13.23 7.04
C GLU A 94 34.53 -12.69 6.30
N LEU A 95 34.28 -11.91 5.25
CA LEU A 95 35.29 -11.18 4.49
C LEU A 95 34.79 -9.77 4.11
N PRO A 96 35.69 -8.78 3.92
CA PRO A 96 35.32 -7.48 3.39
C PRO A 96 34.57 -7.60 2.05
N GLY A 97 33.46 -6.89 1.89
CA GLY A 97 32.62 -6.91 0.69
C GLY A 97 31.54 -8.01 0.66
N LEU A 98 31.50 -8.91 1.65
CA LEU A 98 30.39 -9.86 1.82
C LEU A 98 29.28 -9.30 2.71
N LEU A 99 28.09 -9.89 2.58
CA LEU A 99 26.91 -9.57 3.40
C LEU A 99 27.08 -10.14 4.82
N CYS A 100 26.55 -9.43 5.83
CA CYS A 100 26.43 -9.95 7.18
C CYS A 100 25.35 -11.05 7.28
N GLN A 101 25.40 -11.84 8.35
CA GLN A 101 24.37 -12.82 8.62
C GLN A 101 23.01 -12.11 8.83
N GLY A 102 22.03 -12.43 7.97
CA GLY A 102 20.72 -11.76 7.95
C GLY A 102 20.68 -10.45 7.15
N GLU A 103 21.76 -10.10 6.47
CA GLU A 103 21.81 -9.00 5.49
C GLU A 103 21.50 -9.54 4.08
N ASP A 104 20.52 -8.95 3.41
CA ASP A 104 20.27 -9.14 1.99
C ASP A 104 19.85 -7.80 1.34
N ARG A 105 19.85 -7.73 -0.01
CA ARG A 105 19.49 -6.50 -0.73
C ARG A 105 18.04 -6.04 -0.48
N SER A 106 17.15 -6.92 -0.01
CA SER A 106 15.78 -6.56 0.34
C SER A 106 15.68 -5.72 1.60
N VAL A 107 16.65 -5.85 2.50
CA VAL A 107 16.71 -5.12 3.77
C VAL A 107 16.77 -3.60 3.53
N TYR A 108 17.32 -3.14 2.41
CA TYR A 108 17.51 -1.72 2.06
C TYR A 108 16.37 -1.08 1.24
N ARG A 109 15.32 -1.84 0.86
CA ARG A 109 14.20 -1.30 0.06
C ARG A 109 13.42 -0.24 0.84
N ARG A 110 13.21 0.95 0.24
CA ARG A 110 12.29 1.99 0.75
C ARG A 110 10.85 1.69 0.28
N GLY A 111 9.88 1.88 1.17
CA GLY A 111 8.45 1.70 0.89
C GLY A 111 7.97 0.26 1.06
N ALA A 112 6.74 0.09 1.55
CA ALA A 112 5.95 -1.16 1.58
C ALA A 112 6.12 -2.22 2.68
N ARG A 113 7.14 -2.21 3.57
CA ARG A 113 7.07 -3.04 4.80
C ARG A 113 6.63 -2.22 6.01
N ARG A 114 5.55 -2.63 6.69
CA ARG A 114 5.05 -1.95 7.91
C ARG A 114 5.79 -2.42 9.16
N TRP A 115 7.08 -2.09 9.27
CA TRP A 115 7.90 -2.42 10.44
C TRP A 115 7.32 -1.81 11.73
N LYS A 116 7.29 -2.59 12.81
CA LYS A 116 6.90 -2.07 14.14
C LYS A 116 7.93 -1.01 14.57
N LYS A 117 7.49 0.26 14.60
CA LYS A 117 8.32 1.40 15.03
C LYS A 117 8.34 1.49 16.56
N ILE A 118 9.55 1.44 17.13
CA ILE A 118 9.82 1.64 18.55
C ILE A 118 10.61 2.95 18.71
N TYR A 119 10.10 3.87 19.54
CA TYR A 119 10.75 5.12 19.86
C TYR A 119 11.45 4.97 21.22
N LEU A 120 12.77 5.07 21.25
CA LEU A 120 13.55 4.96 22.48
C LEU A 120 13.79 6.33 23.10
N TYR A 121 13.38 6.49 24.36
CA TYR A 121 13.66 7.72 25.13
C TYR A 121 13.77 7.41 26.63
N ASN A 122 14.88 7.80 27.27
CA ASN A 122 15.17 7.54 28.69
C ASN A 122 14.89 6.10 29.15
N GLY A 123 15.25 5.12 28.30
CA GLY A 123 15.06 3.69 28.57
C GLY A 123 13.65 3.16 28.31
N HIS A 124 12.69 4.00 27.93
CA HIS A 124 11.35 3.57 27.51
C HIS A 124 11.33 3.18 26.04
N ARG A 125 10.66 2.08 25.72
CA ARG A 125 10.35 1.65 24.35
C ARG A 125 8.93 2.02 23.98
N PHE A 126 8.73 3.23 23.48
CA PHE A 126 7.42 3.74 23.12
C PHE A 126 6.94 3.19 21.78
N GLN A 127 5.72 2.66 21.77
CA GLN A 127 5.02 2.27 20.54
C GLN A 127 3.80 3.15 20.35
N ALA A 128 3.54 3.57 19.11
CA ALA A 128 2.28 4.22 18.75
C ALA A 128 1.11 3.27 19.00
N LYS A 129 0.13 3.71 19.79
CA LYS A 129 -1.09 2.96 20.07
C LYS A 129 -2.32 3.85 19.89
N ARG A 130 -3.33 3.27 19.25
CA ARG A 130 -4.70 3.76 19.33
C ARG A 130 -5.26 3.31 20.68
N LEU A 131 -5.56 4.27 21.53
CA LEU A 131 -6.13 4.02 22.86
C LEU A 131 -7.65 4.13 22.73
N ASN A 132 -8.33 2.99 22.84
CA ASN A 132 -9.79 2.86 22.72
C ASN A 132 -10.57 3.32 23.98
N ARG A 133 -9.86 3.87 24.98
CA ARG A 133 -10.42 4.43 26.21
C ARG A 133 -9.67 5.72 26.53
N ARG A 134 -10.33 6.67 27.22
CA ARG A 134 -9.69 7.91 27.69
C ARG A 134 -8.57 7.55 28.67
N ILE A 135 -7.32 7.81 28.28
CA ILE A 135 -6.14 7.55 29.09
C ILE A 135 -5.42 8.87 29.33
N GLN A 136 -5.06 9.17 30.58
CA GLN A 136 -4.35 10.41 30.91
C GLN A 136 -2.88 10.33 30.47
N CYS A 137 -2.37 11.39 29.84
CA CYS A 137 -0.96 11.52 29.50
C CYS A 137 -0.12 11.76 30.75
N PHE A 138 0.97 11.01 30.92
CA PHE A 138 1.86 11.11 32.08
C PHE A 138 2.53 12.49 32.22
N ILE A 139 2.69 13.23 31.11
CA ILE A 139 3.44 14.49 31.10
C ILE A 139 2.54 15.71 31.23
N CYS A 140 1.54 15.86 30.36
CA CYS A 140 0.70 17.06 30.36
C CYS A 140 -0.61 16.88 31.13
N HIS A 141 -0.88 15.67 31.64
CA HIS A 141 -2.11 15.31 32.36
C HIS A 141 -3.42 15.48 31.58
N ASP A 142 -3.38 15.84 30.29
CA ASP A 142 -4.53 15.83 29.38
C ASP A 142 -4.82 14.41 28.86
N TYR A 143 -6.05 14.17 28.40
CA TYR A 143 -6.50 12.86 27.94
C TYR A 143 -6.03 12.55 26.51
N ILE A 144 -5.60 11.31 26.32
CA ILE A 144 -5.34 10.65 25.05
C ILE A 144 -6.61 9.87 24.68
N TRP A 145 -7.33 10.31 23.65
CA TRP A 145 -8.55 9.66 23.16
C TRP A 145 -8.87 10.02 21.70
N GLY A 146 -9.51 9.11 20.96
CA GLY A 146 -10.03 9.36 19.61
C GLY A 146 -9.08 9.00 18.45
N ILE A 147 -9.60 9.18 17.23
CA ILE A 147 -8.99 8.74 15.96
C ILE A 147 -7.73 9.54 15.58
N GLY A 148 -7.62 10.81 16.02
CA GLY A 148 -6.49 11.70 15.72
C GLY A 148 -5.48 11.93 16.86
N ARG A 149 -5.80 11.63 18.13
CA ARG A 149 -4.87 11.79 19.26
C ARG A 149 -4.20 10.47 19.60
N GLN A 150 -3.30 10.05 18.72
CA GLN A 150 -2.46 8.87 18.95
C GLN A 150 -1.53 9.10 20.14
N GLY A 151 -1.51 8.14 21.07
CA GLY A 151 -0.60 8.13 22.20
C GLY A 151 0.56 7.18 21.95
N PHE A 152 1.68 7.45 22.58
CA PHE A 152 2.75 6.48 22.77
C PHE A 152 2.51 5.72 24.06
N ARG A 153 2.60 4.39 23.99
CA ARG A 153 2.60 3.51 25.15
C ARG A 153 3.96 2.81 25.22
N CYS A 154 4.65 2.92 26.34
CA CYS A 154 5.85 2.15 26.59
C CYS A 154 5.50 0.66 26.63
N VAL A 155 6.17 -0.17 25.83
CA VAL A 155 5.89 -1.62 25.82
C VAL A 155 6.38 -2.32 27.09
N ASP A 156 7.31 -1.70 27.82
CA ASP A 156 7.89 -2.26 29.04
C ASP A 156 7.04 -1.90 30.28
N CYS A 157 6.91 -0.60 30.59
CA CYS A 157 6.23 -0.15 31.80
C CYS A 157 4.77 0.29 31.59
N ARG A 158 4.26 0.24 30.35
CA ARG A 158 2.90 0.65 29.95
C ARG A 158 2.57 2.14 30.14
N LEU A 159 3.56 2.96 30.49
CA LEU A 159 3.43 4.42 30.59
C LEU A 159 2.89 5.01 29.28
N CYS A 160 1.85 5.84 29.38
CA CYS A 160 1.17 6.43 28.23
C CYS A 160 1.39 7.94 28.18
N VAL A 161 1.76 8.46 27.01
CA VAL A 161 2.00 9.88 26.74
C VAL A 161 1.47 10.27 25.36
N HIS A 162 1.18 11.55 25.11
CA HIS A 162 0.97 12.01 23.73
C HIS A 162 2.26 11.85 22.92
N LYS A 163 2.12 11.72 21.59
CA LYS A 163 3.27 11.73 20.66
C LYS A 163 4.23 12.91 20.91
N LYS A 164 3.73 14.13 21.09
CA LYS A 164 4.57 15.31 21.40
C LYS A 164 5.23 15.27 22.78
N CYS A 165 4.68 14.49 23.70
CA CYS A 165 5.11 14.48 25.10
C CYS A 165 6.21 13.46 25.42
N HIS A 166 6.48 12.49 24.54
CA HIS A 166 7.40 11.39 24.86
C HIS A 166 8.85 11.85 25.12
N ARG A 167 9.32 12.89 24.43
CA ARG A 167 10.65 13.50 24.64
C ARG A 167 10.76 14.32 25.93
N HIS A 168 9.68 14.47 26.68
CA HIS A 168 9.68 15.19 27.96
C HIS A 168 9.65 14.25 29.17
N VAL A 169 9.68 12.93 28.94
CA VAL A 169 9.73 11.92 30.02
C VAL A 169 11.11 11.92 30.65
N GLN A 170 11.25 12.53 31.83
CA GLN A 170 12.53 12.62 32.56
C GLN A 170 12.84 11.37 33.39
N THR A 171 11.83 10.57 33.72
CA THR A 171 11.98 9.35 34.54
C THR A 171 12.46 8.17 33.72
N HIS A 172 13.47 7.44 34.21
CA HIS A 172 13.91 6.20 33.57
C HIS A 172 12.87 5.08 33.67
N CYS A 173 12.77 4.27 32.63
CA CYS A 173 11.85 3.13 32.60
C CYS A 173 12.15 2.16 33.76
N GLY A 174 11.13 1.86 34.58
CA GLY A 174 11.23 0.96 35.73
C GLY A 174 11.49 1.63 37.09
N GLN A 175 11.66 2.96 37.15
CA GLN A 175 12.00 3.68 38.40
C GLN A 175 10.83 4.43 39.08
N THR A 176 9.54 4.14 38.80
CA THR A 176 8.38 4.69 39.57
C THR A 176 7.08 3.86 39.38
N PRO A 177 6.13 3.87 40.34
CA PRO A 177 5.21 2.77 40.64
C PRO A 177 4.01 2.65 39.68
N VAL A 178 3.58 1.39 39.51
CA VAL A 178 2.44 0.96 38.69
C VAL A 178 1.12 1.42 39.32
N GLY A 179 0.25 2.05 38.52
CA GLY A 179 -1.20 2.07 38.77
C GLY A 179 -2.00 2.98 37.83
N PRO A 180 -3.04 2.46 37.13
CA PRO A 180 -4.19 3.24 36.72
C PRO A 180 -5.36 3.00 37.68
N THR A 181 -5.75 4.01 38.46
CA THR A 181 -7.05 3.98 39.14
C THR A 181 -8.13 4.31 38.11
N ILE A 182 -8.99 3.34 37.81
CA ILE A 182 -10.22 3.55 37.04
C ILE A 182 -11.21 4.28 37.97
N PRO A 183 -11.72 5.48 37.63
CA PRO A 183 -12.89 6.01 38.32
C PRO A 183 -14.12 5.25 37.83
N GLN A 184 -14.75 4.48 38.72
CA GLN A 184 -16.08 3.93 38.48
C GLN A 184 -17.08 5.08 38.33
N MET A 185 -17.90 5.01 37.28
CA MET A 185 -19.10 5.85 37.16
C MET A 185 -20.06 5.52 38.29
N SER A 186 -20.27 6.47 39.20
CA SER A 186 -21.40 6.46 40.13
C SER A 186 -22.69 6.64 39.32
N SER A 187 -23.48 5.58 39.26
CA SER A 187 -24.88 5.60 38.86
C SER A 187 -25.70 6.15 40.03
N GLU A 188 -26.02 7.44 40.00
CA GLU A 188 -27.05 8.00 40.87
C GLU A 188 -28.43 7.79 40.22
N THR A 189 -29.01 6.62 40.48
CA THR A 189 -30.46 6.45 40.40
C THR A 189 -31.01 6.62 41.81
N ARG A 190 -31.66 7.76 42.08
CA ARG A 190 -32.46 7.99 43.29
C ARG A 190 -33.65 7.04 43.31
N VAL A 191 -33.68 6.03 44.18
CA VAL A 191 -34.92 5.50 44.79
C VAL A 191 -34.63 4.91 46.18
N SER A 192 -35.20 5.58 47.19
CA SER A 192 -35.86 5.09 48.41
C SER A 192 -35.26 3.96 49.28
N GLN A 193 -34.82 4.38 50.48
CA GLN A 193 -35.13 3.90 51.84
C GLN A 193 -35.44 2.42 52.16
N SER A 194 -34.90 2.04 53.34
CA SER A 194 -35.18 0.87 54.21
C SER A 194 -34.56 -0.45 53.75
N GLY A 195 -33.93 -1.28 54.57
CA GLY A 195 -33.70 -1.29 56.01
C GLY A 195 -33.19 -2.70 56.37
N THR A 196 -32.29 -2.77 57.36
CA THR A 196 -32.01 -3.91 58.26
C THR A 196 -31.37 -5.22 57.74
N ASP A 197 -30.19 -5.45 58.31
CA ASP A 197 -29.78 -6.63 59.09
C ASP A 197 -29.18 -7.91 58.44
N ARG A 198 -27.91 -8.12 58.88
CA ARG A 198 -27.38 -9.31 59.58
C ARG A 198 -26.90 -10.53 58.78
N SER A 199 -25.56 -10.66 58.80
CA SER A 199 -24.75 -11.79 59.31
C SER A 199 -25.01 -13.23 58.83
N GLY A 200 -23.93 -13.94 58.49
CA GLY A 200 -23.81 -15.36 58.83
C GLY A 200 -23.05 -16.24 57.84
N SER A 201 -21.84 -16.63 58.24
CA SER A 201 -21.05 -17.77 57.76
C SER A 201 -21.85 -19.09 57.67
N TYR A 202 -21.55 -19.96 56.69
CA TYR A 202 -21.03 -21.34 56.83
C TYR A 202 -21.07 -22.08 55.49
N GLY A 203 -20.12 -22.99 55.27
CA GLY A 203 -19.86 -23.62 53.98
C GLY A 203 -20.40 -25.04 53.78
N ARG A 204 -19.72 -25.71 52.83
CA ARG A 204 -19.71 -27.13 52.45
C ARG A 204 -20.80 -27.70 51.51
N ASN A 205 -20.25 -28.30 50.45
CA ASN A 205 -20.52 -29.60 49.83
C ASN A 205 -21.29 -29.65 48.50
N GLY A 206 -20.51 -30.08 47.48
CA GLY A 206 -20.85 -31.18 46.59
C GLY A 206 -21.33 -30.79 45.19
N VAL A 207 -20.99 -31.50 44.11
CA VAL A 207 -20.26 -32.76 43.90
C VAL A 207 -20.07 -32.85 42.36
N GLU A 208 -18.84 -33.17 41.91
CA GLU A 208 -18.45 -34.07 40.79
C GLU A 208 -18.99 -33.86 39.36
N ASN A 209 -18.35 -34.27 38.26
CA ASN A 209 -17.08 -34.92 37.86
C ASN A 209 -17.04 -34.74 36.32
N GLY A 210 -15.93 -34.67 35.58
CA GLY A 210 -14.68 -35.42 35.68
C GLY A 210 -14.45 -36.14 34.35
N ALA A 211 -13.26 -35.99 33.78
CA ALA A 211 -12.84 -36.37 32.43
C ALA A 211 -12.18 -37.76 32.32
N PHE A 212 -11.78 -38.13 31.08
CA PHE A 212 -10.85 -39.21 30.64
C PHE A 212 -11.45 -40.65 30.65
N ASN A 213 -11.09 -41.61 29.78
CA ASN A 213 -9.88 -41.84 28.99
C ASN A 213 -10.08 -42.90 27.84
N GLU A 214 -9.04 -42.98 27.02
CA GLU A 214 -8.60 -43.87 25.92
C GLU A 214 -8.63 -45.42 26.11
N LEU A 215 -8.71 -46.20 25.02
CA LEU A 215 -7.93 -47.43 24.76
C LEU A 215 -8.13 -48.05 23.34
N GLU A 216 -7.02 -48.51 22.76
CA GLU A 216 -6.78 -49.14 21.44
C GLU A 216 -7.18 -50.63 21.33
N ILE A 217 -7.09 -51.23 20.12
CA ILE A 217 -6.21 -52.39 19.81
C ILE A 217 -6.37 -52.93 18.35
N GLU A 218 -5.21 -52.98 17.66
CA GLU A 218 -4.62 -53.97 16.72
C GLU A 218 -5.02 -54.25 15.24
N THR A 219 -3.94 -54.49 14.47
CA THR A 219 -3.77 -54.87 13.05
C THR A 219 -3.48 -56.38 12.89
N PRO A 220 -3.35 -56.92 11.66
CA PRO A 220 -2.01 -57.39 11.25
C PRO A 220 -1.65 -57.31 9.74
N SER A 221 -0.36 -57.56 9.47
CA SER A 221 0.49 -57.32 8.29
C SER A 221 0.57 -58.41 7.20
N SER A 222 1.10 -58.08 6.01
CA SER A 222 2.20 -58.76 5.22
C SER A 222 2.30 -58.12 3.81
N ARG A 223 3.40 -57.53 3.30
CA ARG A 223 4.78 -57.93 2.88
C ARG A 223 4.93 -58.29 1.37
N GLU A 224 5.95 -57.67 0.74
CA GLU A 224 6.70 -58.00 -0.51
C GLU A 224 6.03 -57.63 -1.86
N SER A 225 6.66 -57.13 -2.94
CA SER A 225 8.06 -56.95 -3.38
C SER A 225 8.14 -56.07 -4.67
N MET A 226 9.37 -55.76 -5.12
CA MET A 226 9.88 -54.95 -6.25
C MET A 226 9.17 -55.06 -7.63
N GLN A 227 9.13 -53.96 -8.42
CA GLN A 227 9.80 -53.84 -9.74
C GLN A 227 9.63 -52.47 -10.42
N GLN A 228 10.71 -52.05 -11.08
CA GLN A 228 10.85 -50.91 -11.98
C GLN A 228 9.90 -51.01 -13.18
N HIS A 229 9.32 -49.89 -13.62
CA HIS A 229 9.17 -49.59 -15.04
C HIS A 229 9.16 -48.09 -15.28
N ALA A 230 10.23 -47.62 -15.91
CA ALA A 230 10.20 -46.42 -16.73
C ALA A 230 9.25 -46.65 -17.91
N ASN A 231 8.30 -45.75 -18.11
CA ASN A 231 8.00 -45.25 -19.44
C ASN A 231 7.17 -43.98 -19.36
N GLY A 232 7.57 -43.02 -20.18
CA GLY A 232 7.01 -41.69 -20.21
C GLY A 232 5.53 -41.68 -20.53
N ASN A 233 4.84 -40.81 -19.82
CA ASN A 233 3.77 -40.01 -20.38
C ASN A 233 3.89 -38.66 -19.69
N GLU A 234 4.88 -37.86 -20.11
CA GLU A 234 4.73 -36.41 -20.01
C GLU A 234 3.49 -36.09 -20.85
N SER A 235 2.36 -35.97 -20.18
CA SER A 235 1.25 -35.16 -20.68
C SER A 235 1.80 -33.74 -20.80
N ILE A 236 2.45 -33.43 -21.92
CA ILE A 236 2.75 -32.06 -22.31
C ILE A 236 1.39 -31.36 -22.33
N SER A 237 1.11 -30.56 -21.31
CA SER A 237 -0.10 -29.74 -21.28
C SER A 237 -0.02 -28.84 -22.49
N LYS A 238 -0.93 -29.05 -23.44
CA LYS A 238 -0.94 -28.44 -24.77
C LYS A 238 -1.14 -26.90 -24.76
N TRP A 239 -1.10 -26.25 -23.58
CA TRP A 239 -1.63 -24.92 -23.34
C TRP A 239 -0.85 -24.10 -22.29
N ALA A 240 0.38 -24.50 -21.93
CA ALA A 240 1.18 -23.74 -20.97
C ALA A 240 1.92 -22.58 -21.66
N VAL A 241 1.39 -21.36 -21.53
CA VAL A 241 2.08 -20.12 -21.91
C VAL A 241 3.25 -19.90 -20.93
N SER A 242 4.40 -19.44 -21.44
CA SER A 242 5.61 -19.25 -20.65
C SER A 242 6.41 -18.03 -21.11
N LEU A 243 7.43 -17.64 -20.34
CA LEU A 243 8.32 -16.55 -20.72
C LEU A 243 9.03 -16.79 -22.06
N LYS A 244 9.22 -18.05 -22.47
CA LYS A 244 9.90 -18.40 -23.72
C LYS A 244 9.08 -18.04 -24.96
N ASP A 245 7.78 -17.84 -24.81
CA ASP A 245 6.86 -17.50 -25.89
C ASP A 245 6.89 -16.00 -26.22
N PHE A 246 7.61 -15.21 -25.42
CA PHE A 246 7.70 -13.76 -25.56
C PHE A 246 9.13 -13.27 -25.76
N ARG A 247 9.30 -12.29 -26.64
CA ARG A 247 10.49 -11.45 -26.71
C ARG A 247 10.25 -10.18 -25.90
N LEU A 248 10.98 -10.01 -24.80
CA LEU A 248 10.98 -8.77 -24.02
C LEU A 248 11.66 -7.64 -24.82
N LEU A 249 10.99 -6.50 -24.96
CA LEU A 249 11.44 -5.37 -25.79
C LEU A 249 12.04 -4.25 -24.96
N THR A 250 11.27 -3.65 -24.05
CA THR A 250 11.76 -2.59 -23.15
C THR A 250 10.95 -2.53 -21.85
N VAL A 251 11.50 -1.88 -20.83
CA VAL A 251 10.77 -1.54 -19.61
C VAL A 251 9.89 -0.33 -19.87
N ILE A 252 8.61 -0.41 -19.51
CA ILE A 252 7.64 0.67 -19.73
C ILE A 252 7.10 1.25 -18.42
N GLY A 253 7.39 0.62 -17.28
CA GLY A 253 7.01 1.17 -15.99
C GLY A 253 7.52 0.34 -14.82
N ARG A 254 7.54 0.98 -13.65
CA ARG A 254 7.82 0.34 -12.36
C ARG A 254 6.78 0.79 -11.34
N GLY A 255 6.15 -0.18 -10.68
CA GLY A 255 5.36 0.05 -9.47
C GLY A 255 6.14 -0.32 -8.21
N SER A 256 5.50 -0.17 -7.05
CA SER A 256 6.11 -0.57 -5.76
C SER A 256 6.44 -2.07 -5.69
N TYR A 257 5.68 -2.90 -6.42
CA TYR A 257 5.76 -4.36 -6.35
C TYR A 257 6.04 -5.04 -7.70
N ALA A 258 5.96 -4.28 -8.80
CA ALA A 258 5.96 -4.85 -10.15
C ALA A 258 6.90 -4.09 -11.09
N LYS A 259 7.52 -4.83 -12.02
CA LYS A 259 8.18 -4.28 -13.20
C LYS A 259 7.28 -4.56 -14.41
N VAL A 260 7.02 -3.57 -15.24
CA VAL A 260 6.19 -3.71 -16.44
C VAL A 260 7.08 -3.59 -17.67
N VAL A 261 6.98 -4.57 -18.57
CA VAL A 261 7.83 -4.70 -19.75
C VAL A 261 6.96 -4.85 -20.99
N GLN A 262 7.23 -4.09 -22.05
CA GLN A 262 6.64 -4.33 -23.36
C GLN A 262 7.25 -5.60 -23.95
N ALA A 263 6.42 -6.50 -24.47
CA ALA A 263 6.85 -7.78 -25.02
C ALA A 263 6.11 -8.11 -26.31
N GLU A 264 6.80 -8.78 -27.23
CA GLU A 264 6.23 -9.33 -28.47
C GLU A 264 6.00 -10.82 -28.31
N HIS A 265 4.78 -11.30 -28.56
CA HIS A 265 4.53 -12.73 -28.66
C HIS A 265 5.19 -13.28 -29.93
N LEU A 266 6.02 -14.31 -29.77
CA LEU A 266 6.94 -14.75 -30.83
C LEU A 266 6.22 -15.28 -32.08
N VAL A 267 5.05 -15.91 -31.90
CA VAL A 267 4.26 -16.51 -32.99
C VAL A 267 3.39 -15.46 -33.65
N THR A 268 2.49 -14.82 -32.88
CA THR A 268 1.47 -13.90 -33.42
C THR A 268 2.01 -12.52 -33.74
N LYS A 269 3.23 -12.19 -33.28
CA LYS A 269 3.85 -10.85 -33.40
C LYS A 269 3.09 -9.73 -32.68
N GLN A 270 2.08 -10.07 -31.90
CA GLN A 270 1.28 -9.12 -31.15
C GLN A 270 2.07 -8.57 -29.96
N ILE A 271 1.88 -7.27 -29.69
CA ILE A 271 2.50 -6.56 -28.58
C ILE A 271 1.62 -6.63 -27.34
N TYR A 272 2.25 -6.93 -26.22
CA TYR A 272 1.64 -7.01 -24.90
C TYR A 272 2.48 -6.23 -23.88
N ALA A 273 1.86 -5.87 -22.76
CA ALA A 273 2.57 -5.48 -21.56
C ALA A 273 2.62 -6.68 -20.62
N ILE A 274 3.79 -6.96 -20.04
CA ILE A 274 3.96 -8.03 -19.05
C ILE A 274 4.28 -7.39 -17.70
N LYS A 275 3.34 -7.50 -16.76
CA LYS A 275 3.54 -7.12 -15.36
C LYS A 275 4.21 -8.29 -14.63
N ILE A 276 5.38 -8.02 -14.05
CA ILE A 276 6.26 -9.04 -13.46
C ILE A 276 6.41 -8.74 -11.97
N ILE A 277 6.01 -9.70 -11.15
CA ILE A 277 6.04 -9.60 -9.68
C ILE A 277 6.96 -10.69 -9.14
N LYS A 278 7.81 -10.36 -8.17
CA LYS A 278 8.68 -11.37 -7.55
C LYS A 278 7.94 -12.11 -6.44
N LYS A 279 8.06 -13.44 -6.42
CA LYS A 279 7.42 -14.28 -5.40
C LYS A 279 7.95 -14.02 -3.99
N GLU A 280 9.23 -13.61 -3.85
CA GLU A 280 9.84 -13.25 -2.55
C GLU A 280 9.13 -12.10 -1.81
N MET A 281 8.22 -11.38 -2.49
CA MET A 281 7.44 -10.28 -1.92
C MET A 281 6.33 -10.82 -1.02
N PHE A 282 5.76 -11.98 -1.34
CA PHE A 282 4.68 -12.63 -0.60
C PHE A 282 5.29 -13.41 0.56
N ASN A 283 5.18 -12.87 1.77
CA ASN A 283 5.72 -13.50 2.98
C ASN A 283 4.65 -13.74 4.05
N GLU A 284 3.44 -13.23 3.84
CA GLU A 284 2.30 -13.31 4.74
C GLU A 284 1.08 -13.80 3.93
N ASP A 285 0.18 -14.58 4.55
CA ASP A 285 -1.02 -15.13 3.91
C ASP A 285 -1.88 -14.04 3.22
N GLU A 286 -1.92 -12.83 3.79
CA GLU A 286 -2.66 -11.68 3.24
C GLU A 286 -2.11 -11.19 1.88
N ASP A 287 -0.83 -11.44 1.57
CA ASP A 287 -0.22 -11.04 0.29
C ASP A 287 -0.59 -12.01 -0.86
N ILE A 288 -0.99 -13.25 -0.55
CA ILE A 288 -1.34 -14.27 -1.57
C ILE A 288 -2.78 -14.07 -2.04
N ASP A 289 -3.70 -13.75 -1.12
CA ASP A 289 -5.08 -13.36 -1.44
C ASP A 289 -5.13 -12.18 -2.41
N TRP A 290 -4.16 -11.27 -2.32
CA TRP A 290 -3.98 -10.13 -3.21
C TRP A 290 -3.72 -10.55 -4.66
N VAL A 291 -2.85 -11.54 -4.89
CA VAL A 291 -2.52 -12.06 -6.24
C VAL A 291 -3.74 -12.71 -6.87
N GLN A 292 -4.45 -13.53 -6.10
CA GLN A 292 -5.65 -14.23 -6.58
C GLN A 292 -6.79 -13.25 -6.88
N THR A 293 -6.96 -12.22 -6.03
CA THR A 293 -7.90 -11.13 -6.30
C THR A 293 -7.54 -10.40 -7.59
N GLU A 294 -6.27 -10.04 -7.79
CA GLU A 294 -5.83 -9.34 -9.01
C GLU A 294 -6.13 -10.17 -10.27
N LYS A 295 -5.84 -11.48 -10.24
CA LYS A 295 -6.18 -12.41 -11.34
C LYS A 295 -7.68 -12.45 -11.62
N SER A 296 -8.51 -12.65 -10.59
CA SER A 296 -9.97 -12.71 -10.67
C SER A 296 -10.58 -11.43 -11.27
N VAL A 297 -10.08 -10.27 -10.85
CA VAL A 297 -10.52 -8.97 -11.39
C VAL A 297 -10.11 -8.81 -12.84
N PHE A 298 -8.90 -9.20 -13.22
CA PHE A 298 -8.45 -9.20 -14.61
C PHE A 298 -9.35 -10.07 -15.51
N GLU A 299 -9.73 -11.26 -15.05
CA GLU A 299 -10.65 -12.15 -15.78
C GLU A 299 -12.02 -11.50 -15.96
N ALA A 300 -12.57 -10.88 -14.90
CA ALA A 300 -13.83 -10.16 -14.97
C ALA A 300 -13.78 -8.92 -15.88
N ALA A 301 -12.63 -8.24 -15.94
CA ALA A 301 -12.39 -7.01 -16.68
C ALA A 301 -12.14 -7.22 -18.19
N SER A 302 -11.71 -8.41 -18.59
CA SER A 302 -11.08 -8.69 -19.91
C SER A 302 -11.91 -8.37 -21.15
N ASN A 303 -13.21 -8.08 -21.00
CA ASN A 303 -14.12 -7.79 -22.11
C ASN A 303 -14.79 -6.41 -22.02
N TYR A 304 -14.42 -5.58 -21.04
CA TYR A 304 -15.00 -4.25 -20.91
C TYR A 304 -14.10 -3.20 -21.60
N PRO A 305 -14.66 -2.29 -22.44
CA PRO A 305 -13.87 -1.42 -23.33
C PRO A 305 -12.88 -0.51 -22.61
N PHE A 306 -13.21 -0.10 -21.38
CA PHE A 306 -12.46 0.87 -20.57
C PHE A 306 -11.63 0.24 -19.45
N LEU A 307 -11.41 -1.07 -19.51
CA LEU A 307 -10.57 -1.81 -18.59
C LEU A 307 -9.46 -2.51 -19.38
N VAL A 308 -8.25 -2.55 -18.83
CA VAL A 308 -7.15 -3.34 -19.40
C VAL A 308 -7.47 -4.82 -19.27
N GLY A 309 -7.42 -5.53 -20.40
CA GLY A 309 -7.69 -6.97 -20.44
C GLY A 309 -6.47 -7.85 -20.20
N LEU A 310 -6.74 -9.06 -19.70
CA LEU A 310 -5.73 -10.09 -19.45
C LEU A 310 -5.68 -11.08 -20.61
N HIS A 311 -4.48 -11.33 -21.12
CA HIS A 311 -4.19 -12.36 -22.10
C HIS A 311 -3.90 -13.70 -21.41
N SER A 312 -2.93 -13.72 -20.49
CA SER A 312 -2.52 -14.95 -19.81
C SER A 312 -1.75 -14.67 -18.53
N CYS A 313 -1.77 -15.62 -17.60
CA CYS A 313 -0.90 -15.65 -16.43
C CYS A 313 0.00 -16.89 -16.49
N PHE A 314 1.27 -16.72 -16.12
CA PHE A 314 2.19 -17.83 -15.93
C PHE A 314 3.23 -17.49 -14.86
N GLN A 315 3.97 -18.48 -14.39
CA GLN A 315 4.93 -18.29 -13.31
C GLN A 315 6.26 -19.00 -13.59
N THR A 316 7.29 -18.55 -12.89
CA THR A 316 8.56 -19.27 -12.72
C THR A 316 8.77 -19.56 -11.23
N GLU A 317 9.87 -20.22 -10.87
CA GLU A 317 10.23 -20.47 -9.48
C GLU A 317 10.32 -19.18 -8.63
N SER A 318 10.64 -18.04 -9.26
CA SER A 318 10.92 -16.78 -8.59
C SER A 318 9.88 -15.68 -8.83
N ARG A 319 9.00 -15.82 -9.83
CA ARG A 319 8.21 -14.70 -10.35
C ARG A 319 6.83 -15.12 -10.85
N LEU A 320 5.90 -14.18 -10.76
CA LEU A 320 4.57 -14.22 -11.37
C LEU A 320 4.53 -13.24 -12.55
N PHE A 321 3.85 -13.64 -13.63
CA PHE A 321 3.74 -12.86 -14.86
C PHE A 321 2.28 -12.73 -15.25
N PHE A 322 1.82 -11.49 -15.39
CA PHE A 322 0.53 -11.16 -15.99
C PHE A 322 0.79 -10.55 -17.37
N VAL A 323 0.38 -11.26 -18.42
CA VAL A 323 0.41 -10.77 -19.80
C VAL A 323 -0.90 -10.04 -20.06
N ILE A 324 -0.83 -8.74 -20.26
CA ILE A 324 -1.98 -7.84 -20.38
C ILE A 324 -1.90 -7.04 -21.69
N GLU A 325 -3.02 -6.47 -22.09
CA GLU A 325 -3.11 -5.56 -23.23
C GLU A 325 -2.08 -4.41 -23.11
N PHE A 326 -1.33 -4.17 -24.18
CA PHE A 326 -0.46 -2.99 -24.28
C PHE A 326 -1.27 -1.78 -24.74
N VAL A 327 -1.20 -0.69 -23.97
CA VAL A 327 -1.95 0.55 -24.23
C VAL A 327 -0.94 1.66 -24.57
N PRO A 328 -0.82 2.08 -25.85
CA PRO A 328 0.35 2.84 -26.32
C PRO A 328 0.28 4.36 -26.11
N GLY A 329 -0.89 4.93 -25.78
CA GLY A 329 -1.08 6.39 -25.67
C GLY A 329 -0.59 7.00 -24.36
N GLY A 330 0.10 6.22 -23.52
CA GLY A 330 0.57 6.63 -22.19
C GLY A 330 -0.57 6.68 -21.17
N ASP A 331 -0.40 7.52 -20.16
CA ASP A 331 -1.36 7.71 -19.08
C ASP A 331 -1.81 9.17 -18.94
N LEU A 332 -2.87 9.37 -18.17
CA LEU A 332 -3.46 10.67 -17.95
C LEU A 332 -2.54 11.58 -17.12
N MET A 333 -1.60 11.04 -16.33
CA MET A 333 -0.58 11.83 -15.63
C MET A 333 0.36 12.48 -16.64
N PHE A 334 0.91 11.70 -17.58
CA PHE A 334 1.76 12.21 -18.66
C PHE A 334 1.00 13.25 -19.51
N HIS A 335 -0.26 12.96 -19.86
CA HIS A 335 -1.09 13.92 -20.59
C HIS A 335 -1.29 15.24 -19.81
N MET A 336 -1.54 15.16 -18.50
CA MET A 336 -1.67 16.32 -17.63
C MET A 336 -0.38 17.13 -17.50
N GLN A 337 0.78 16.48 -17.48
CA GLN A 337 2.08 17.18 -17.45
C GLN A 337 2.29 18.01 -18.72
N GLN A 338 1.86 17.51 -19.89
CA GLN A 338 1.95 18.23 -21.16
C GLN A 338 0.93 19.37 -21.26
N GLN A 339 -0.34 19.11 -20.92
CA GLN A 339 -1.42 20.09 -21.08
C GLN A 339 -1.54 21.08 -19.91
N ARG A 340 -0.98 20.74 -18.74
CA ARG A 340 -1.13 21.41 -17.44
C ARG A 340 -2.54 21.43 -16.89
N LYS A 341 -3.55 21.66 -17.72
CA LYS A 341 -4.98 21.70 -17.38
C LYS A 341 -5.80 21.36 -18.62
N LEU A 342 -6.85 20.57 -18.44
CA LEU A 342 -7.77 20.18 -19.50
C LEU A 342 -9.01 21.09 -19.55
N PRO A 343 -9.58 21.32 -20.76
CA PRO A 343 -10.91 21.88 -20.91
C PRO A 343 -11.97 21.01 -20.21
N GLU A 344 -13.06 21.63 -19.74
CA GLU A 344 -14.15 20.89 -19.07
C GLU A 344 -14.75 19.80 -19.95
N ASP A 345 -14.80 20.00 -21.27
CA ASP A 345 -15.33 19.01 -22.21
C ASP A 345 -14.43 17.77 -22.31
N HIS A 346 -13.10 17.93 -22.22
CA HIS A 346 -12.16 16.81 -22.18
C HIS A 346 -12.30 16.06 -20.85
N ALA A 347 -12.31 16.79 -19.74
CA ALA A 347 -12.51 16.20 -18.42
C ALA A 347 -13.86 15.46 -18.33
N ARG A 348 -14.92 16.00 -18.94
CA ARG A 348 -16.23 15.38 -19.00
C ARG A 348 -16.21 14.05 -19.76
N PHE A 349 -15.56 14.01 -20.93
CA PHE A 349 -15.40 12.80 -21.73
C PHE A 349 -14.72 11.69 -20.92
N TYR A 350 -13.50 11.95 -20.41
CA TYR A 350 -12.74 10.96 -19.64
C TYR A 350 -13.46 10.53 -18.36
N SER A 351 -14.10 11.46 -17.65
CA SER A 351 -14.88 11.12 -16.46
C SER A 351 -16.08 10.23 -16.79
N GLY A 352 -16.71 10.41 -17.96
CA GLY A 352 -17.80 9.56 -18.42
C GLY A 352 -17.34 8.11 -18.61
N GLU A 353 -16.20 7.91 -19.26
CA GLU A 353 -15.62 6.56 -19.46
C GLU A 353 -15.19 5.93 -18.14
N ILE A 354 -14.57 6.71 -17.24
CA ILE A 354 -14.19 6.22 -15.91
C ILE A 354 -15.43 5.84 -15.08
N ILE A 355 -16.53 6.62 -15.16
CA ILE A 355 -17.80 6.29 -14.50
C ILE A 355 -18.33 4.93 -14.98
N LEU A 356 -18.29 4.69 -16.29
CA LEU A 356 -18.72 3.41 -16.88
C LEU A 356 -17.83 2.26 -16.42
N ALA A 357 -16.51 2.43 -16.44
CA ALA A 357 -15.54 1.44 -15.95
C ALA A 357 -15.74 1.08 -14.47
N LEU A 358 -15.85 2.09 -13.60
CA LEU A 358 -16.08 1.87 -12.17
C LEU A 358 -17.44 1.25 -11.90
N HIS A 359 -18.49 1.70 -12.59
CA HIS A 359 -19.82 1.10 -12.46
C HIS A 359 -19.82 -0.38 -12.84
N PHE A 360 -19.12 -0.75 -13.92
CA PHE A 360 -18.97 -2.15 -14.32
C PHE A 360 -18.32 -2.99 -13.21
N LEU A 361 -17.25 -2.49 -12.58
CA LEU A 361 -16.59 -3.15 -11.45
C LEU A 361 -17.51 -3.25 -10.23
N HIS A 362 -18.17 -2.16 -9.84
CA HIS A 362 -19.08 -2.11 -8.70
C HIS A 362 -20.27 -3.06 -8.87
N SER A 363 -20.81 -3.17 -10.10
CA SER A 363 -21.90 -4.12 -10.43
C SER A 363 -21.51 -5.60 -10.26
N ARG A 364 -20.20 -5.90 -10.19
CA ARG A 364 -19.62 -7.23 -9.95
C ARG A 364 -19.08 -7.37 -8.52
N GLY A 365 -19.38 -6.41 -7.65
CA GLY A 365 -18.93 -6.44 -6.26
C GLY A 365 -17.43 -6.20 -6.09
N ILE A 366 -16.83 -5.40 -6.97
CA ILE A 366 -15.40 -5.07 -6.95
C ILE A 366 -15.24 -3.58 -6.64
N ILE A 367 -14.52 -3.24 -5.56
CA ILE A 367 -14.06 -1.86 -5.27
C ILE A 367 -12.65 -1.70 -5.85
N TYR A 368 -12.36 -0.64 -6.59
CA TYR A 368 -11.08 -0.45 -7.28
C TYR A 368 -9.96 0.07 -6.37
N ARG A 369 -10.25 1.07 -5.53
CA ARG A 369 -9.41 1.60 -4.43
C ARG A 369 -8.07 2.28 -4.81
N ASP A 370 -7.66 2.29 -6.08
CA ASP A 370 -6.44 2.99 -6.52
C ASP A 370 -6.62 3.81 -7.80
N LEU A 371 -7.76 4.51 -7.93
CA LEU A 371 -7.94 5.49 -8.99
C LEU A 371 -7.04 6.71 -8.78
N LYS A 372 -6.18 6.97 -9.76
CA LYS A 372 -5.25 8.11 -9.86
C LYS A 372 -4.90 8.35 -11.32
N LEU A 373 -4.30 9.51 -11.62
CA LEU A 373 -3.93 9.88 -12.99
C LEU A 373 -3.03 8.82 -13.67
N ASP A 374 -2.07 8.25 -12.94
CA ASP A 374 -1.13 7.24 -13.46
C ASP A 374 -1.81 5.91 -13.85
N ASN A 375 -2.95 5.59 -13.23
CA ASN A 375 -3.67 4.33 -13.48
C ASN A 375 -4.81 4.47 -14.53
N VAL A 376 -4.93 5.64 -15.15
CA VAL A 376 -5.85 5.89 -16.28
C VAL A 376 -5.02 5.97 -17.55
N LEU A 377 -4.90 4.85 -18.26
CA LEU A 377 -4.18 4.77 -19.53
C LEU A 377 -5.02 5.35 -20.67
N ILE A 378 -4.38 5.77 -21.75
CA ILE A 378 -5.04 6.26 -22.97
C ILE A 378 -4.63 5.35 -24.13
N ASP A 379 -5.59 4.77 -24.85
CA ASP A 379 -5.32 3.93 -26.02
C ASP A 379 -4.96 4.72 -27.27
N ALA A 380 -4.66 4.03 -28.38
CA ALA A 380 -4.21 4.67 -29.61
C ALA A 380 -5.26 5.63 -30.20
N GLU A 381 -6.54 5.36 -29.97
CA GLU A 381 -7.66 6.16 -30.44
C GLU A 381 -7.99 7.34 -29.52
N GLY A 382 -7.55 7.31 -28.26
CA GLY A 382 -7.72 8.37 -27.27
C GLY A 382 -8.74 8.05 -26.16
N HIS A 383 -9.26 6.83 -26.10
CA HIS A 383 -10.15 6.39 -25.03
C HIS A 383 -9.35 5.90 -23.81
N ILE A 384 -9.96 5.98 -22.63
CA ILE A 384 -9.29 5.54 -21.41
C ILE A 384 -9.37 4.03 -21.19
N LYS A 385 -8.37 3.50 -20.47
CA LYS A 385 -8.41 2.17 -19.87
C LYS A 385 -7.87 2.22 -18.44
N LEU A 386 -8.64 1.75 -17.46
CA LEU A 386 -8.13 1.57 -16.10
C LEU A 386 -7.22 0.35 -16.05
N THR A 387 -6.13 0.45 -15.28
CA THR A 387 -5.13 -0.61 -15.10
C THR A 387 -4.82 -0.85 -13.61
N ASP A 388 -3.89 -1.74 -13.30
CA ASP A 388 -3.38 -2.01 -11.95
C ASP A 388 -4.47 -2.37 -10.91
N TYR A 389 -5.00 -3.60 -11.01
CA TYR A 389 -6.07 -4.09 -10.13
C TYR A 389 -5.57 -4.66 -8.79
N GLY A 390 -4.29 -4.52 -8.48
CA GLY A 390 -3.72 -5.05 -7.24
C GLY A 390 -4.44 -4.53 -5.99
N MET A 391 -4.89 -3.28 -5.98
CA MET A 391 -5.57 -2.72 -4.81
C MET A 391 -7.07 -3.07 -4.75
N CYS A 392 -7.62 -3.85 -5.68
CA CYS A 392 -9.05 -4.14 -5.70
C CYS A 392 -9.52 -4.92 -4.46
N LYS A 393 -10.81 -4.80 -4.14
CA LYS A 393 -11.51 -5.68 -3.18
C LYS A 393 -12.70 -6.30 -3.88
N GLU A 394 -12.69 -7.62 -4.03
CA GLU A 394 -13.81 -8.38 -4.60
C GLU A 394 -14.78 -8.91 -3.52
N ASN A 395 -15.86 -9.55 -3.97
CA ASN A 395 -16.89 -10.17 -3.15
C ASN A 395 -17.60 -9.18 -2.20
N VAL A 396 -17.76 -7.94 -2.64
CA VAL A 396 -18.49 -6.89 -1.91
C VAL A 396 -19.92 -6.81 -2.44
N ASN A 397 -20.89 -7.36 -1.71
CA ASN A 397 -22.29 -7.24 -2.11
C ASN A 397 -22.83 -5.83 -1.79
N PRO A 398 -23.97 -5.43 -2.37
CA PRO A 398 -24.62 -4.17 -2.00
C PRO A 398 -24.86 -4.09 -0.47
N GLY A 399 -24.22 -3.12 0.17
CA GLY A 399 -24.29 -2.90 1.63
C GLY A 399 -23.14 -3.52 2.42
N ASP A 400 -22.34 -4.41 1.83
CA ASP A 400 -21.11 -4.91 2.45
C ASP A 400 -20.05 -3.80 2.51
N LEU A 401 -19.25 -3.82 3.56
CA LEU A 401 -18.19 -2.86 3.79
C LEU A 401 -16.86 -3.58 4.09
N THR A 402 -15.76 -2.89 3.82
CA THR A 402 -14.40 -3.32 4.13
C THR A 402 -13.67 -2.24 4.93
N SER A 403 -12.56 -2.58 5.58
CA SER A 403 -11.86 -1.70 6.52
C SER A 403 -10.36 -1.57 6.26
N THR A 404 -9.85 -2.13 5.15
CA THR A 404 -8.41 -2.09 4.82
C THR A 404 -7.97 -0.64 4.56
N PHE A 405 -6.94 -0.16 5.24
CA PHE A 405 -6.36 1.15 4.94
C PHE A 405 -5.41 1.03 3.75
N CYS A 406 -5.82 1.51 2.57
CA CYS A 406 -5.06 1.44 1.31
C CYS A 406 -5.38 2.63 0.39
N GLY A 407 -4.69 2.69 -0.75
CA GLY A 407 -4.83 3.73 -1.77
C GLY A 407 -3.69 4.74 -1.78
N THR A 408 -3.60 5.50 -2.87
CA THR A 408 -2.58 6.55 -3.04
C THR A 408 -2.93 7.80 -2.21
N PRO A 409 -2.02 8.36 -1.37
CA PRO A 409 -2.33 9.36 -0.35
C PRO A 409 -3.21 10.55 -0.78
N ASN A 410 -3.01 11.09 -1.98
CA ASN A 410 -3.75 12.23 -2.51
C ASN A 410 -5.22 11.89 -2.88
N TYR A 411 -5.54 10.62 -3.09
CA TYR A 411 -6.86 10.14 -3.51
C TYR A 411 -7.62 9.40 -2.40
N ILE A 412 -7.00 9.17 -1.23
CA ILE A 412 -7.65 8.46 -0.12
C ILE A 412 -8.88 9.24 0.35
N ALA A 413 -10.02 8.54 0.43
CA ALA A 413 -11.29 9.11 0.86
C ALA A 413 -11.32 9.42 2.38
N PRO A 414 -12.09 10.43 2.82
CA PRO A 414 -12.16 10.83 4.23
C PRO A 414 -12.56 9.69 5.18
N GLU A 415 -13.49 8.83 4.76
CA GLU A 415 -13.93 7.67 5.56
C GLU A 415 -12.80 6.67 5.83
N ILE A 416 -11.92 6.41 4.84
CA ILE A 416 -10.73 5.56 5.02
C ILE A 416 -9.78 6.20 6.06
N LEU A 417 -9.56 7.51 5.97
CA LEU A 417 -8.69 8.25 6.89
C LEU A 417 -9.25 8.29 8.33
N ARG A 418 -10.59 8.30 8.48
CA ARG A 418 -11.25 8.17 9.78
C ARG A 418 -11.20 6.73 10.32
N GLY A 419 -10.85 5.76 9.49
CA GLY A 419 -10.89 4.34 9.82
C GLY A 419 -12.30 3.81 9.98
N GLU A 420 -13.23 4.38 9.22
CA GLU A 420 -14.60 3.88 9.07
C GLU A 420 -14.60 2.71 8.07
N ASP A 421 -15.55 1.80 8.22
CA ASP A 421 -15.80 0.79 7.20
C ASP A 421 -16.39 1.47 5.96
N TYR A 422 -15.97 1.05 4.77
CA TYR A 422 -16.29 1.72 3.52
C TYR A 422 -16.66 0.73 2.41
N GLY A 423 -17.40 1.21 1.42
CA GLY A 423 -17.79 0.46 0.22
C GLY A 423 -17.31 1.17 -1.05
N PHE A 424 -18.13 1.12 -2.10
CA PHE A 424 -17.86 1.73 -3.40
C PHE A 424 -17.67 3.27 -3.37
N SER A 425 -18.06 3.93 -2.28
CA SER A 425 -17.99 5.39 -2.13
C SER A 425 -16.60 5.98 -2.32
N VAL A 426 -15.56 5.20 -2.03
CA VAL A 426 -14.16 5.65 -2.06
C VAL A 426 -13.67 5.88 -3.49
N ASP A 427 -14.16 5.12 -4.46
CA ASP A 427 -13.81 5.29 -5.87
C ASP A 427 -14.45 6.56 -6.44
N TRP A 428 -15.68 6.89 -6.03
CA TRP A 428 -16.36 8.13 -6.43
C TRP A 428 -15.70 9.37 -5.83
N TRP A 429 -15.13 9.27 -4.64
CA TRP A 429 -14.28 10.33 -4.08
C TRP A 429 -13.02 10.53 -4.92
N ALA A 430 -12.32 9.44 -5.24
CA ALA A 430 -11.09 9.49 -6.04
C ALA A 430 -11.37 10.07 -7.43
N LEU A 431 -12.51 9.76 -8.04
CA LEU A 431 -12.96 10.38 -9.30
C LEU A 431 -13.14 11.89 -9.13
N GLY A 432 -13.72 12.35 -8.02
CA GLY A 432 -13.83 13.77 -7.71
C GLY A 432 -12.47 14.48 -7.63
N VAL A 433 -11.46 13.82 -7.05
CA VAL A 433 -10.08 14.34 -6.97
C VAL A 433 -9.47 14.42 -8.37
N LEU A 434 -9.57 13.33 -9.14
CA LEU A 434 -9.05 13.24 -10.51
C LEU A 434 -9.71 14.27 -11.45
N MET A 435 -11.03 14.45 -11.35
CA MET A 435 -11.77 15.51 -12.06
C MET A 435 -11.30 16.91 -11.69
N PHE A 436 -11.02 17.15 -10.41
CA PHE A 436 -10.47 18.43 -9.97
C PHE A 436 -9.10 18.67 -10.60
N GLU A 437 -8.22 17.67 -10.58
CA GLU A 437 -6.88 17.77 -11.15
C GLU A 437 -6.93 18.04 -12.65
N MET A 438 -7.75 17.32 -13.41
CA MET A 438 -7.96 17.58 -14.83
C MET A 438 -8.38 19.04 -15.09
N MET A 439 -9.38 19.54 -14.37
CA MET A 439 -9.96 20.86 -14.65
C MET A 439 -9.22 22.02 -13.97
N ALA A 440 -8.45 21.78 -12.92
CA ALA A 440 -7.74 22.83 -12.17
C ALA A 440 -6.23 22.82 -12.41
N GLY A 441 -5.68 21.71 -12.92
CA GLY A 441 -4.25 21.52 -13.18
C GLY A 441 -3.39 21.33 -11.93
N ARG A 442 -4.00 20.95 -10.80
CA ARG A 442 -3.34 20.77 -9.50
C ARG A 442 -4.23 19.97 -8.55
N SER A 443 -3.67 19.43 -7.48
CA SER A 443 -4.45 18.72 -6.47
C SER A 443 -5.43 19.66 -5.75
N PRO A 444 -6.64 19.20 -5.38
CA PRO A 444 -7.56 19.97 -4.52
C PRO A 444 -6.99 20.23 -3.11
N PHE A 445 -5.94 19.50 -2.73
CA PHE A 445 -5.29 19.58 -1.42
C PHE A 445 -3.99 20.39 -1.43
N ASP A 446 -3.52 20.83 -2.61
CA ASP A 446 -2.34 21.67 -2.74
C ASP A 446 -2.52 23.01 -2.00
N ILE A 447 -1.63 23.27 -1.03
CA ILE A 447 -1.60 24.53 -0.30
C ILE A 447 -0.59 25.46 -0.96
N VAL A 448 -1.04 26.16 -2.01
CA VAL A 448 -0.26 27.26 -2.60
C VAL A 448 -0.11 28.39 -1.58
N GLY A 449 1.14 28.70 -1.18
CA GLY A 449 1.49 29.94 -0.48
C GLY A 449 1.77 29.88 1.03
N MET A 450 2.12 28.71 1.61
CA MET A 450 2.68 28.67 2.97
C MET A 450 4.22 28.68 2.95
N PRO A 451 4.90 29.53 3.76
CA PRO A 451 6.36 29.71 3.70
C PRO A 451 7.19 28.54 4.26
N ASN A 452 6.56 27.59 4.94
CA ASN A 452 7.25 26.47 5.59
C ASN A 452 6.98 25.20 4.78
N ALA A 453 7.71 25.03 3.68
CA ALA A 453 7.72 23.82 2.85
C ALA A 453 8.32 22.59 3.56
N GLU A 454 8.81 22.77 4.80
CA GLU A 454 9.48 21.76 5.62
C GLU A 454 8.52 20.79 6.35
N GLU A 455 7.19 20.99 6.28
CA GLU A 455 6.18 20.11 6.89
C GLU A 455 5.24 19.41 5.87
N ASN A 456 5.72 19.13 4.65
CA ASN A 456 4.98 18.32 3.65
C ASN A 456 4.97 16.82 4.02
N THR A 457 4.35 16.47 5.14
CA THR A 457 4.18 15.07 5.57
C THR A 457 2.81 14.53 5.13
N GLU A 458 2.71 13.22 4.90
CA GLU A 458 1.43 12.54 4.62
C GLU A 458 0.39 12.82 5.72
N ASP A 459 0.81 12.89 6.99
CA ASP A 459 -0.06 13.20 8.12
C ASP A 459 -0.74 14.58 7.96
N TYR A 460 -0.02 15.57 7.42
CA TYR A 460 -0.58 16.90 7.14
C TYR A 460 -1.56 16.87 5.96
N LEU A 461 -1.22 16.15 4.88
CA LEU A 461 -2.13 15.92 3.76
C LEU A 461 -3.45 15.27 4.23
N PHE A 462 -3.37 14.24 5.06
CA PHE A 462 -4.55 13.58 5.62
C PHE A 462 -5.40 14.53 6.46
N GLN A 463 -4.77 15.41 7.24
CA GLN A 463 -5.50 16.46 7.97
C GLN A 463 -6.21 17.43 7.01
N ILE A 464 -5.57 17.84 5.91
CA ILE A 464 -6.19 18.69 4.89
C ILE A 464 -7.42 18.01 4.28
N ILE A 465 -7.29 16.73 3.90
CA ILE A 465 -8.37 15.94 3.30
C ILE A 465 -9.58 15.88 4.26
N LEU A 466 -9.34 15.66 5.56
CA LEU A 466 -10.38 15.55 6.57
C LEU A 466 -11.05 16.89 6.91
N GLU A 467 -10.26 17.94 7.14
CA GLU A 467 -10.74 19.16 7.80
C GLU A 467 -10.98 20.32 6.83
N LYS A 468 -10.17 20.44 5.77
CA LYS A 468 -10.20 21.62 4.91
C LYS A 468 -11.34 21.53 3.89
N GLN A 469 -12.09 22.62 3.79
CA GLN A 469 -13.06 22.79 2.71
C GLN A 469 -12.32 23.01 1.38
N ILE A 470 -12.65 22.21 0.37
CA ILE A 470 -12.08 22.31 -0.96
C ILE A 470 -12.62 23.56 -1.65
N ARG A 471 -11.71 24.40 -2.16
CA ARG A 471 -12.05 25.65 -2.85
C ARG A 471 -12.01 25.44 -4.35
N ILE A 472 -13.19 25.43 -4.97
CA ILE A 472 -13.32 25.31 -6.43
C ILE A 472 -12.85 26.62 -7.10
N PRO A 473 -11.96 26.57 -8.12
CA PRO A 473 -11.54 27.76 -8.85
C PRO A 473 -12.72 28.49 -9.50
N ARG A 474 -12.72 29.84 -9.43
CA ARG A 474 -13.76 30.68 -10.03
C ARG A 474 -13.79 30.61 -11.56
N SER A 475 -12.74 30.08 -12.18
CA SER A 475 -12.65 29.87 -13.63
C SER A 475 -13.43 28.65 -14.12
N LEU A 476 -13.90 27.78 -13.21
CA LEU A 476 -14.75 26.65 -13.57
C LEU A 476 -16.22 27.06 -13.64
N SER A 477 -16.95 26.42 -14.55
CA SER A 477 -18.39 26.62 -14.72
C SER A 477 -19.16 26.22 -13.46
N VAL A 478 -20.38 26.74 -13.32
CA VAL A 478 -21.28 26.37 -12.22
C VAL A 478 -21.57 24.86 -12.23
N LYS A 479 -21.66 24.26 -13.42
CA LYS A 479 -21.87 22.82 -13.61
C LYS A 479 -20.66 22.00 -13.13
N ALA A 480 -19.44 22.41 -13.49
CA ALA A 480 -18.20 21.79 -13.03
C ALA A 480 -18.04 21.93 -11.51
N ALA A 481 -18.33 23.11 -10.96
CA ALA A 481 -18.30 23.31 -9.52
C ALA A 481 -19.32 22.45 -8.77
N SER A 482 -20.51 22.24 -9.36
CA SER A 482 -21.54 21.38 -8.81
C SER A 482 -21.10 19.91 -8.77
N VAL A 483 -20.57 19.37 -9.88
CA VAL A 483 -20.17 17.96 -9.94
C VAL A 483 -19.00 17.66 -8.98
N LEU A 484 -18.01 18.57 -8.92
CA LEU A 484 -16.88 18.45 -8.01
C LEU A 484 -17.34 18.45 -6.54
N LYS A 485 -18.28 19.33 -6.17
CA LYS A 485 -18.85 19.32 -4.81
C LYS A 485 -19.62 18.04 -4.50
N GLY A 486 -20.30 17.47 -5.50
CA GLY A 486 -21.03 16.20 -5.36
C GLY A 486 -20.10 15.03 -5.07
N PHE A 487 -19.05 14.83 -5.87
CA PHE A 487 -18.09 13.75 -5.67
C PHE A 487 -17.17 13.99 -4.46
N LEU A 488 -16.76 15.23 -4.19
CA LEU A 488 -15.88 15.58 -3.08
C LEU A 488 -16.65 15.90 -1.79
N ASN A 489 -17.85 15.33 -1.63
CA ASN A 489 -18.55 15.37 -0.36
C ASN A 489 -17.83 14.47 0.66
N LYS A 490 -17.47 15.01 1.82
CA LYS A 490 -16.73 14.27 2.86
C LYS A 490 -17.60 13.27 3.63
N ASP A 491 -18.91 13.38 3.48
CA ASP A 491 -19.88 12.37 3.92
C ASP A 491 -20.19 11.44 2.74
N PRO A 492 -19.84 10.15 2.82
CA PRO A 492 -20.10 9.21 1.73
C PRO A 492 -21.60 8.99 1.47
N THR A 493 -22.48 9.21 2.44
CA THR A 493 -23.93 9.00 2.27
C THR A 493 -24.60 10.09 1.42
N GLU A 494 -24.01 11.29 1.42
CA GLU A 494 -24.45 12.45 0.64
C GLU A 494 -23.59 12.68 -0.60
N ARG A 495 -22.68 11.75 -0.91
CA ARG A 495 -21.77 11.83 -2.06
C ARG A 495 -22.46 11.37 -3.34
N LEU A 496 -22.20 12.10 -4.43
CA LEU A 496 -22.72 11.74 -5.75
C LEU A 496 -22.30 10.32 -6.14
N GLY A 497 -23.24 9.52 -6.65
CA GLY A 497 -23.02 8.11 -7.01
C GLY A 497 -23.13 7.10 -5.87
N CYS A 498 -23.27 7.54 -4.61
CA CYS A 498 -23.25 6.68 -3.42
C CYS A 498 -24.65 6.30 -2.91
N LYS A 499 -25.63 6.14 -3.80
CA LYS A 499 -26.96 5.61 -3.45
C LYS A 499 -26.84 4.12 -3.10
N PHE A 500 -27.78 3.62 -2.31
CA PHE A 500 -27.83 2.20 -1.93
C PHE A 500 -27.95 1.29 -3.16
N ASP A 501 -28.79 1.68 -4.12
CA ASP A 501 -28.87 1.05 -5.43
C ASP A 501 -27.83 1.67 -6.38
N ILE A 502 -26.90 0.83 -6.86
CA ILE A 502 -25.80 1.24 -7.74
C ILE A 502 -26.33 1.75 -9.09
N SER A 503 -27.44 1.22 -9.60
CA SER A 503 -28.08 1.68 -10.83
C SER A 503 -28.72 3.05 -10.65
N GLU A 504 -29.30 3.32 -9.49
CA GLU A 504 -29.78 4.67 -9.15
C GLU A 504 -28.63 5.67 -9.00
N GLY A 505 -27.54 5.25 -8.35
CA GLY A 505 -26.31 6.05 -8.25
C GLY A 505 -25.75 6.42 -9.62
N LEU A 506 -25.73 5.46 -10.57
CA LEU A 506 -25.35 5.73 -11.95
C LEU A 506 -26.31 6.72 -12.62
N ARG A 507 -27.63 6.54 -12.48
CA ARG A 507 -28.63 7.45 -13.04
C ARG A 507 -28.42 8.89 -12.56
N ASP A 508 -28.19 9.09 -11.26
CA ASP A 508 -27.93 10.41 -10.68
C ASP A 508 -26.68 11.07 -11.30
N MET A 509 -25.62 10.30 -11.54
CA MET A 509 -24.44 10.78 -12.26
C MET A 509 -24.73 11.13 -13.71
N LYS A 510 -25.43 10.26 -14.44
CA LYS A 510 -25.82 10.48 -15.86
C LYS A 510 -26.71 11.71 -16.03
N GLU A 511 -27.59 11.97 -15.07
CA GLU A 511 -28.52 13.09 -15.06
C GLU A 511 -27.94 14.38 -14.46
N HIS A 512 -26.77 14.32 -13.82
CA HIS A 512 -26.13 15.50 -13.25
C HIS A 512 -25.89 16.57 -14.36
N PRO A 513 -26.17 17.87 -14.11
CA PRO A 513 -26.10 18.92 -15.15
C PRO A 513 -24.77 19.08 -15.88
N PHE A 514 -23.68 18.57 -15.31
CA PHE A 514 -22.36 18.53 -15.93
C PHE A 514 -22.30 17.52 -17.08
N PHE A 515 -23.01 16.38 -17.00
CA PHE A 515 -23.01 15.32 -18.01
C PHE A 515 -24.28 15.32 -18.87
N LYS A 516 -25.42 15.64 -18.28
CA LYS A 516 -26.74 15.60 -18.94
C LYS A 516 -26.77 16.50 -20.16
N GLY A 517 -27.18 15.92 -21.29
CA GLY A 517 -27.27 16.60 -22.59
C GLY A 517 -25.92 16.82 -23.29
N HIS A 518 -24.82 16.33 -22.72
CA HIS A 518 -23.47 16.43 -23.30
C HIS A 518 -22.86 15.07 -23.62
N ILE A 519 -23.29 13.99 -22.96
CA ILE A 519 -22.86 12.62 -23.20
C ILE A 519 -24.07 11.78 -23.61
N ASP A 520 -23.96 11.09 -24.75
CA ASP A 520 -24.75 9.91 -25.02
C ASP A 520 -24.02 8.70 -24.43
N TRP A 521 -24.57 8.14 -23.35
CA TRP A 521 -23.87 7.13 -22.56
C TRP A 521 -23.78 5.77 -23.26
N GLU A 522 -24.74 5.46 -24.13
CA GLU A 522 -24.72 4.21 -24.90
C GLU A 522 -23.67 4.31 -26.02
N GLN A 523 -23.62 5.44 -26.73
CA GLN A 523 -22.57 5.69 -27.72
C GLN A 523 -21.20 5.79 -27.08
N LEU A 524 -21.09 6.36 -25.87
CA LEU A 524 -19.82 6.40 -25.14
C LEU A 524 -19.34 4.99 -24.83
N GLU A 525 -20.19 4.14 -24.24
CA GLU A 525 -19.84 2.75 -23.90
C GLU A 525 -19.46 1.91 -25.13
N GLN A 526 -20.07 2.18 -26.29
CA GLN A 526 -19.75 1.54 -27.56
C GLN A 526 -18.50 2.13 -28.25
N LYS A 527 -17.81 3.09 -27.61
CA LYS A 527 -16.68 3.85 -28.17
C LYS A 527 -17.03 4.53 -29.51
N ALA A 528 -18.29 4.93 -29.69
CA ALA A 528 -18.80 5.60 -30.89
C ALA A 528 -18.66 7.14 -30.83
N ILE A 529 -18.31 7.68 -29.66
CA ILE A 529 -18.01 9.11 -29.50
C ILE A 529 -16.51 9.33 -29.72
N ALA A 530 -16.16 10.22 -30.66
CA ALA A 530 -14.77 10.56 -30.94
C ALA A 530 -14.08 11.19 -29.70
N PRO A 531 -12.91 10.67 -29.29
CA PRO A 531 -12.14 11.25 -28.18
C PRO A 531 -11.70 12.69 -28.43
N PRO A 532 -11.59 13.51 -27.37
CA PRO A 532 -11.19 14.92 -27.48
C PRO A 532 -9.69 15.10 -27.71
N TYR A 533 -8.91 14.04 -27.51
CA TYR A 533 -7.47 13.99 -27.76
C TYR A 533 -7.16 12.65 -28.40
N HIS A 534 -6.41 12.70 -29.51
CA HIS A 534 -5.86 11.52 -30.15
C HIS A 534 -4.36 11.53 -29.88
N PRO A 535 -3.82 10.57 -29.12
CA PRO A 535 -2.38 10.47 -28.97
C PRO A 535 -1.77 10.21 -30.33
N SER A 536 -0.71 10.94 -30.67
CA SER A 536 0.06 10.58 -31.86
C SER A 536 0.64 9.19 -31.57
N VAL A 537 0.32 8.14 -32.31
CA VAL A 537 0.92 6.81 -32.13
C VAL A 537 1.37 6.36 -33.51
N GLU A 538 2.68 6.14 -33.68
CA GLU A 538 3.27 5.82 -34.99
C GLU A 538 3.25 4.33 -35.30
N SER A 539 3.26 3.50 -34.26
CA SER A 539 3.19 2.04 -34.37
C SER A 539 2.62 1.41 -33.10
N ASP A 540 2.27 0.13 -33.19
CA ASP A 540 1.92 -0.74 -32.06
C ASP A 540 3.05 -0.90 -31.03
N ARG A 541 4.27 -0.48 -31.36
CA ARG A 541 5.46 -0.49 -30.51
C ARG A 541 5.86 0.90 -30.03
N ASP A 542 5.09 1.95 -30.34
CA ASP A 542 5.45 3.33 -29.98
C ASP A 542 5.53 3.50 -28.46
N LEU A 543 6.58 4.20 -28.03
CA LEU A 543 6.93 4.40 -26.62
C LEU A 543 7.05 5.88 -26.25
N LYS A 544 6.75 6.81 -27.16
CA LYS A 544 6.99 8.25 -26.92
C LYS A 544 6.16 8.88 -25.81
N HIS A 545 5.12 8.19 -25.36
CA HIS A 545 4.27 8.60 -24.24
C HIS A 545 4.63 7.92 -22.92
N PHE A 546 5.73 7.16 -22.90
CA PHE A 546 6.27 6.53 -21.70
C PHE A 546 7.50 7.29 -21.22
N ASP A 547 7.72 7.26 -19.91
CA ASP A 547 8.84 7.97 -19.31
C ASP A 547 10.19 7.34 -19.71
N HIS A 548 11.09 8.19 -20.21
CA HIS A 548 12.44 7.80 -20.62
C HIS A 548 13.23 7.13 -19.49
N GLN A 549 12.95 7.47 -18.23
CA GLN A 549 13.58 6.80 -17.09
C GLN A 549 13.37 5.28 -17.10
N PHE A 550 12.28 4.80 -17.71
CA PHE A 550 12.00 3.37 -17.85
C PHE A 550 12.41 2.85 -19.23
N THR A 551 12.07 3.56 -20.32
CA THR A 551 12.28 3.04 -21.67
C THR A 551 13.76 2.90 -22.04
N ASP A 552 14.65 3.62 -21.34
CA ASP A 552 16.10 3.52 -21.50
C ASP A 552 16.69 2.33 -20.72
N GLU A 553 15.93 1.70 -19.83
CA GLU A 553 16.36 0.50 -19.11
C GLU A 553 16.35 -0.73 -20.04
N PRO A 554 17.36 -1.61 -19.95
CA PRO A 554 17.32 -2.87 -20.68
C PRO A 554 16.16 -3.76 -20.20
N PRO A 555 15.52 -4.54 -21.08
CA PRO A 555 14.41 -5.45 -20.76
C PRO A 555 14.89 -6.72 -20.04
N GLN A 556 15.79 -6.57 -19.06
CA GLN A 556 16.37 -7.67 -18.30
C GLN A 556 15.62 -7.86 -16.98
N LEU A 557 15.40 -9.13 -16.65
CA LEU A 557 14.96 -9.52 -15.31
C LEU A 557 16.17 -9.57 -14.40
N THR A 558 16.04 -9.03 -13.19
CA THR A 558 17.08 -9.18 -12.16
C THR A 558 17.36 -10.68 -11.96
N PRO A 559 18.64 -11.11 -11.96
CA PRO A 559 18.99 -12.51 -11.71
C PRO A 559 18.41 -13.03 -10.40
N ASP A 560 18.02 -14.29 -10.41
CA ASP A 560 17.42 -14.93 -9.24
C ASP A 560 18.48 -15.32 -8.21
N ASN A 561 18.09 -15.28 -6.93
CA ASN A 561 18.91 -15.79 -5.83
C ASN A 561 18.40 -17.18 -5.42
N PRO A 562 19.17 -18.27 -5.65
CA PRO A 562 18.75 -19.62 -5.32
C PRO A 562 18.37 -19.82 -3.84
N GLN A 563 19.01 -19.08 -2.93
CA GLN A 563 18.70 -19.19 -1.49
C GLN A 563 17.35 -18.56 -1.14
N VAL A 564 16.92 -17.55 -1.90
CA VAL A 564 15.60 -16.95 -1.72
C VAL A 564 14.54 -17.89 -2.31
N ILE A 565 14.74 -18.38 -3.53
CA ILE A 565 13.82 -19.33 -4.18
C ILE A 565 13.55 -20.55 -3.29
N ALA A 566 14.59 -21.11 -2.69
CA ALA A 566 14.46 -22.29 -1.82
C ALA A 566 13.59 -22.06 -0.56
N ARG A 567 13.29 -20.81 -0.20
CA ARG A 567 12.42 -20.46 0.94
C ARG A 567 10.98 -20.14 0.51
N ILE A 568 10.71 -20.03 -0.78
CA ILE A 568 9.38 -19.73 -1.31
C ILE A 568 8.58 -21.02 -1.31
N ASP A 569 7.45 -21.04 -0.62
CA ASP A 569 6.49 -22.13 -0.75
C ASP A 569 5.83 -22.03 -2.14
N GLN A 570 6.18 -22.95 -3.03
CA GLN A 570 5.67 -22.92 -4.41
C GLN A 570 4.18 -23.29 -4.46
N SER A 571 3.67 -24.05 -3.47
CA SER A 571 2.29 -24.53 -3.47
C SER A 571 1.27 -23.42 -3.27
N GLU A 572 1.68 -22.29 -2.67
CA GLU A 572 0.86 -21.08 -2.52
C GLU A 572 0.46 -20.44 -3.85
N PHE A 573 1.19 -20.76 -4.93
CA PHE A 573 0.97 -20.22 -6.26
C PHE A 573 0.41 -21.26 -7.24
N ASP A 574 0.02 -22.45 -6.76
CA ASP A 574 -0.60 -23.47 -7.60
C ASP A 574 -1.92 -22.93 -8.20
N GLY A 575 -2.13 -23.17 -9.50
CA GLY A 575 -3.30 -22.67 -10.22
C GLY A 575 -3.22 -21.19 -10.62
N PHE A 576 -2.03 -20.56 -10.51
CA PHE A 576 -1.81 -19.21 -11.03
C PHE A 576 -1.93 -19.15 -12.56
N GLU A 577 -1.56 -20.22 -13.26
CA GLU A 577 -1.63 -20.30 -14.72
C GLU A 577 -3.04 -20.00 -15.24
N TYR A 578 -3.11 -19.21 -16.29
CA TYR A 578 -4.36 -18.84 -16.96
C TYR A 578 -4.08 -18.45 -18.40
N VAL A 579 -5.00 -18.78 -19.31
CA VAL A 579 -5.00 -18.26 -20.66
C VAL A 579 -6.41 -17.85 -21.01
N ASN A 580 -6.59 -16.64 -21.51
CA ASN A 580 -7.90 -16.10 -21.84
C ASN A 580 -8.53 -16.88 -22.99
N PRO A 581 -9.65 -17.60 -22.77
CA PRO A 581 -10.25 -18.46 -23.79
C PRO A 581 -10.69 -17.72 -25.05
N LEU A 582 -11.04 -16.43 -24.91
CA LEU A 582 -11.52 -15.62 -26.04
C LEU A 582 -10.37 -15.14 -26.92
N GLN A 583 -9.20 -14.86 -26.33
CA GLN A 583 -8.01 -14.49 -27.11
C GLN A 583 -7.38 -15.72 -27.78
N MET A 584 -7.41 -16.89 -27.14
CA MET A 584 -6.98 -18.16 -27.75
C MET A 584 -7.70 -18.45 -29.08
N SER A 585 -9.01 -18.19 -29.16
CA SER A 585 -9.78 -18.42 -30.39
C SER A 585 -9.32 -17.57 -31.59
N ARG A 586 -8.72 -16.39 -31.34
CA ARG A 586 -8.15 -15.53 -32.38
C ARG A 586 -6.77 -16.01 -32.82
N GLU A 587 -6.01 -16.62 -31.92
CA GLU A 587 -4.68 -17.17 -32.21
C GLU A 587 -4.75 -18.53 -32.92
N ASP A 588 -5.76 -19.36 -32.62
CA ASP A 588 -6.05 -20.63 -33.32
C ASP A 588 -6.57 -20.43 -34.76
N SER A 589 -6.90 -19.19 -35.14
CA SER A 589 -7.42 -18.83 -36.47
C SER A 589 -6.32 -18.41 -37.46
N VAL A 590 -5.04 -18.43 -37.06
CA VAL A 590 -3.87 -17.98 -37.85
C VAL A 590 -3.09 -19.16 -38.42
#